data_AF-A0A2M9ZZ43-F1
#
_entry.id   AF-A0A2M9ZZ43-F1
#
_cell.length_a   1.000
_cell.length_b   1.000
_cell.length_c   1.000
_cell.angle_alpha   90.00
_cell.angle_beta   90.00
_cell.angle_gamma   90.00
#
_symmetry.space_group_name_H-M   'P 1'
#
loop_
_entity.id
_entity.type
_entity.pdbx_description
1 polymer ?
#
loop_
_entity_poly.entity_id
_entity_poly.type
_entity_poly.pdbx_seq_one_letter_code
_entity_poly.pdbx_strand_id
1 'polypeptide(L)'
;MKNIPKSIIILFAIFPLFVYCPIKAPPITFTQTQTAAEKQMLGEDRNLEKDGWLIASIKTSSSGSEIWERDLIKEEFGNASDNQFYMALRILAYLARELREYRSLGVLAEGLDGKVRWNPKIREAGVDKISQDPKQKSRIDDIVKLTNENREIVIKEKLKKAFGDPNRNLAEKEKVSIKESIQTTWLRSVDIGEYYEASVGNWKKKE
;
A
#
# COMPACT_ATOMS: atom_id res chain seq x y z
N MET A 1 16.26 45.08 51.65
CA MET A 1 16.88 44.20 50.63
C MET A 1 16.65 42.76 51.08
N LYS A 2 15.96 41.94 50.28
CA LYS A 2 15.52 40.59 50.68
C LYS A 2 16.69 39.61 50.62
N ASN A 3 16.95 38.93 51.74
CA ASN A 3 17.98 37.89 51.85
C ASN A 3 17.60 36.70 50.98
N ILE A 4 18.27 36.54 49.84
CA ILE A 4 18.11 35.36 48.97
C ILE A 4 18.67 34.15 49.72
N PRO A 5 17.88 33.08 49.92
CA PRO A 5 18.34 31.90 50.63
C PRO A 5 19.42 31.20 49.79
N LYS A 6 20.55 30.87 50.43
CA LYS A 6 21.75 30.27 49.82
C LYS A 6 21.45 29.00 49.01
N SER A 7 20.36 28.30 49.34
CA SER A 7 19.87 27.10 48.67
C SER A 7 19.46 27.33 47.21
N ILE A 8 18.95 28.52 46.86
CA ILE A 8 18.52 28.86 45.49
C ILE A 8 19.73 29.10 44.58
N ILE A 9 20.82 29.66 45.13
CA ILE A 9 22.07 29.91 44.40
C ILE A 9 22.75 28.58 44.03
N ILE A 10 22.71 27.59 44.93
CA ILE A 10 23.27 26.26 44.70
C ILE A 10 22.48 25.52 43.60
N LEU A 11 21.15 25.64 43.58
CA LEU A 11 20.32 24.99 42.57
C LEU A 11 20.57 25.56 41.16
N PHE A 12 20.82 26.87 41.05
CA PHE A 12 21.11 27.54 39.77
C PHE A 12 22.52 27.23 39.23
N ALA A 13 23.48 26.95 40.11
CA ALA A 13 24.85 26.60 39.72
C ALA A 13 24.98 25.17 39.19
N ILE A 14 24.06 24.26 39.56
CA ILE A 14 24.11 22.84 39.16
C ILE A 14 23.34 22.59 37.84
N PHE A 15 22.37 23.45 37.51
CA PHE A 15 21.55 23.30 36.30
C PHE A 15 22.33 23.30 34.96
N PRO A 16 23.39 24.10 34.73
CA PRO A 16 24.11 24.07 33.44
C PRO A 16 24.96 22.80 33.23
N LEU A 17 25.21 21.99 34.26
CA LEU A 17 25.99 20.75 34.15
C LEU A 17 25.20 19.58 33.52
N PHE A 18 23.87 19.64 33.51
CA PHE A 18 23.01 18.58 32.96
C PHE A 18 22.59 18.80 31.49
N VAL A 19 22.95 19.94 30.88
CA VAL A 19 22.51 20.30 29.52
C VAL A 19 23.58 20.01 28.46
N TYR A 20 24.80 19.62 28.86
CA TYR A 20 25.86 19.25 27.93
C TYR A 20 25.91 17.74 27.68
N CYS A 21 25.09 17.27 26.75
CA CYS A 21 25.29 15.98 26.07
C CYS A 21 25.93 16.26 24.70
N PRO A 22 27.27 16.19 24.57
CA PRO A 22 27.90 16.35 23.27
C PRO A 22 27.62 15.11 22.42
N ILE A 23 26.64 15.21 21.52
CA ILE A 23 26.44 14.24 20.44
C ILE A 23 27.66 14.36 19.52
N LYS A 24 28.68 13.55 19.76
CA LYS A 24 29.81 13.41 18.85
C LYS A 24 29.33 12.67 17.61
N ALA A 25 29.22 13.38 16.49
CA ALA A 25 29.07 12.74 15.20
C ALA A 25 30.24 11.77 14.97
N PRO A 26 29.99 10.57 14.41
CA PRO A 26 31.06 9.61 14.13
C PRO A 26 32.08 10.24 13.17
N PRO A 27 33.39 9.96 13.34
CA PRO A 27 34.43 10.49 12.48
C PRO A 27 34.23 10.01 11.04
N ILE A 28 34.07 10.95 10.12
CA ILE A 28 33.93 10.69 8.69
C ILE A 28 35.34 10.56 8.12
N THR A 29 35.80 9.35 7.81
CA THR A 29 37.06 9.12 7.12
C THR A 29 36.84 9.21 5.61
N PHE A 30 37.35 10.26 4.97
CA PHE A 30 37.45 10.33 3.51
C PHE A 30 38.48 9.29 3.04
N THR A 31 38.01 8.20 2.46
CA THR A 31 38.86 7.25 1.75
C THR A 31 39.14 7.79 0.35
N GLN A 32 40.39 7.76 -0.13
CA GLN A 32 40.75 8.21 -1.48
C GLN A 32 40.13 7.36 -2.61
N THR A 33 39.46 6.27 -2.27
CA THR A 33 38.58 5.53 -3.19
C THR A 33 37.29 6.31 -3.35
N GLN A 34 37.11 6.92 -4.53
CA GLN A 34 35.87 7.60 -4.90
C GLN A 34 34.66 6.71 -4.61
N THR A 35 33.72 7.26 -3.88
CA THR A 35 32.48 6.58 -3.52
C THR A 35 31.64 6.39 -4.80
N ALA A 36 30.86 5.32 -4.90
CA ALA A 36 29.98 5.10 -6.06
C ALA A 36 29.09 6.31 -6.40
N ALA A 37 28.69 7.07 -5.37
CA ALA A 37 27.93 8.32 -5.51
C ALA A 37 28.73 9.48 -6.14
N GLU A 38 30.05 9.58 -5.88
CA GLU A 38 30.90 10.62 -6.48
C GLU A 38 31.16 10.35 -7.96
N LYS A 39 31.36 9.07 -8.33
CA LYS A 39 31.48 8.62 -9.73
C LYS A 39 30.21 8.90 -10.54
N GLN A 40 29.05 8.88 -9.88
CA GLN A 40 27.76 9.19 -10.49
C GLN A 40 27.59 10.69 -10.79
N MET A 41 28.02 11.57 -9.87
CA MET A 41 27.97 13.03 -10.11
C MET A 41 28.92 13.48 -11.21
N LEU A 42 30.05 12.78 -11.38
CA LEU A 42 31.04 13.04 -12.43
C LEU A 42 30.68 12.39 -13.78
N GLY A 43 29.64 11.54 -13.82
CA GLY A 43 29.16 10.91 -15.05
C GLY A 43 30.05 9.79 -15.61
N GLU A 44 31.00 9.28 -14.82
CA GLU A 44 31.93 8.21 -15.22
C GLU A 44 31.28 6.82 -15.22
N ASP A 45 30.19 6.62 -14.45
CA ASP A 45 29.53 5.32 -14.33
C ASP A 45 28.10 5.36 -14.91
N ARG A 46 27.98 5.10 -16.23
CA ARG A 46 26.70 5.04 -16.95
C ARG A 46 25.98 3.69 -16.81
N ASN A 47 26.60 2.68 -16.21
CA ASN A 47 26.02 1.34 -16.13
C ASN A 47 25.01 1.16 -14.99
N LEU A 48 24.94 2.11 -14.06
CA LEU A 48 23.98 2.12 -12.96
C LEU A 48 22.59 2.67 -13.34
N GLU A 49 22.35 3.20 -14.53
CA GLU A 49 20.97 3.62 -14.91
C GLU A 49 19.99 2.43 -14.94
N LYS A 50 20.47 1.24 -15.34
CA LYS A 50 19.67 0.01 -15.30
C LYS A 50 19.39 -0.47 -13.87
N ASP A 51 20.37 -0.33 -12.97
CA ASP A 51 20.27 -0.80 -11.59
C ASP A 51 19.67 0.25 -10.63
N GLY A 52 19.77 1.54 -10.94
CA GLY A 52 19.12 2.62 -10.20
C GLY A 52 17.60 2.52 -10.28
N TRP A 53 17.07 2.04 -11.42
CA TRP A 53 15.64 1.71 -11.55
C TRP A 53 15.25 0.50 -10.71
N LEU A 54 16.12 -0.52 -10.65
CA LEU A 54 15.93 -1.68 -9.80
C LEU A 54 15.98 -1.32 -8.30
N ILE A 55 16.91 -0.45 -7.89
CA ILE A 55 17.07 -0.01 -6.50
C ILE A 55 15.96 0.97 -6.08
N ALA A 56 15.46 1.82 -6.98
CA ALA A 56 14.26 2.63 -6.74
C ALA A 56 13.00 1.76 -6.60
N SER A 57 12.95 0.60 -7.26
CA SER A 57 11.83 -0.36 -7.13
C SER A 57 11.86 -1.16 -5.82
N ILE A 58 13.01 -1.26 -5.14
CA ILE A 58 13.17 -2.04 -3.91
C ILE A 58 12.59 -1.32 -2.67
N LYS A 59 12.29 -0.02 -2.72
CA LYS A 59 11.77 0.73 -1.55
C LYS A 59 10.24 0.85 -1.45
N THR A 60 9.48 0.23 -2.34
CA THR A 60 7.99 0.29 -2.33
C THR A 60 7.33 -1.03 -1.88
N SER A 61 8.14 -1.98 -1.41
CA SER A 61 7.70 -3.33 -1.05
C SER A 61 7.01 -3.38 0.32
N SER A 62 5.70 -3.14 0.33
CA SER A 62 4.84 -3.49 1.47
C SER A 62 3.35 -3.61 1.14
N SER A 63 2.85 -3.09 0.01
CA SER A 63 1.43 -2.66 -0.06
C SER A 63 0.55 -3.20 -1.18
N GLY A 64 0.94 -4.25 -1.91
CA GLY A 64 0.08 -4.85 -2.95
C GLY A 64 -0.16 -3.99 -4.21
N SER A 65 0.47 -2.81 -4.32
CA SER A 65 0.54 -2.02 -5.57
C SER A 65 1.37 -2.72 -6.67
N GLU A 66 2.29 -3.59 -6.26
CA GLU A 66 3.19 -4.36 -7.15
C GLU A 66 2.45 -5.26 -8.14
N ILE A 67 1.24 -5.72 -7.81
CA ILE A 67 0.41 -6.57 -8.69
C ILE A 67 0.02 -5.80 -9.97
N TRP A 68 -0.18 -4.48 -9.86
CA TRP A 68 -0.70 -3.65 -10.94
C TRP A 68 0.40 -2.89 -11.69
N GLU A 69 1.44 -2.45 -10.98
CA GLU A 69 2.59 -1.78 -11.58
C GLU A 69 3.34 -2.66 -12.59
N ARG A 70 3.43 -3.97 -12.32
CA ARG A 70 4.04 -4.93 -13.26
C ARG A 70 3.27 -5.04 -14.58
N ASP A 71 1.95 -4.97 -14.53
CA ASP A 71 1.08 -5.03 -15.71
C ASP A 71 1.12 -3.71 -16.50
N LEU A 72 1.32 -2.57 -15.83
CA LEU A 72 1.40 -1.23 -16.45
C LEU A 72 2.68 -0.97 -17.26
N ILE A 73 3.78 -1.66 -16.95
CA ILE A 73 5.10 -1.42 -17.57
C ILE A 73 5.27 -2.18 -18.90
N LYS A 74 4.39 -3.13 -19.23
CA LYS A 74 4.67 -4.15 -20.26
C LYS A 74 3.89 -4.09 -21.58
N GLU A 75 2.82 -3.31 -21.74
CA GLU A 75 2.01 -3.36 -22.97
C GLU A 75 1.93 -2.02 -23.71
N GLU A 76 2.20 -2.05 -25.01
CA GLU A 76 1.87 -0.99 -25.96
C GLU A 76 0.35 -0.97 -26.20
N PHE A 77 -0.26 0.22 -26.18
CA PHE A 77 -1.71 0.40 -26.26
C PHE A 77 -2.26 0.05 -27.65
N GLY A 78 -2.65 -1.20 -27.85
CA GLY A 78 -3.17 -1.69 -29.13
C GLY A 78 -4.62 -1.30 -29.42
N ASN A 79 -5.53 -1.31 -28.42
CA ASN A 79 -6.97 -1.11 -28.62
C ASN A 79 -7.68 -0.29 -27.53
N ALA A 80 -8.90 0.21 -27.82
CA ALA A 80 -9.72 0.99 -26.88
C ALA A 80 -10.16 0.20 -25.63
N SER A 81 -10.38 -1.13 -25.74
CA SER A 81 -10.67 -1.99 -24.59
C SER A 81 -9.48 -2.09 -23.63
N ASP A 82 -8.26 -2.09 -24.18
CA ASP A 82 -7.04 -2.13 -23.39
C ASP A 82 -6.89 -0.82 -22.62
N ASN A 83 -7.25 0.32 -23.24
CA ASN A 83 -7.27 1.60 -22.55
C ASN A 83 -8.19 1.61 -21.32
N GLN A 84 -9.42 1.09 -21.42
CA GLN A 84 -10.34 1.03 -20.28
C GLN A 84 -9.79 0.13 -19.15
N PHE A 85 -9.20 -1.01 -19.51
CA PHE A 85 -8.53 -1.90 -18.55
C PHE A 85 -7.38 -1.19 -17.83
N TYR A 86 -6.49 -0.52 -18.57
CA TYR A 86 -5.35 0.19 -18.00
C TYR A 86 -5.75 1.41 -17.17
N MET A 87 -6.79 2.14 -17.58
CA MET A 87 -7.35 3.21 -16.76
C MET A 87 -7.90 2.65 -15.44
N ALA A 88 -8.62 1.54 -15.48
CA ALA A 88 -9.11 0.91 -14.26
C ALA A 88 -7.96 0.49 -13.32
N LEU A 89 -6.89 -0.09 -13.88
CA LEU A 89 -5.67 -0.41 -13.12
C LEU A 89 -5.04 0.83 -12.47
N ARG A 90 -4.92 1.94 -13.20
CA ARG A 90 -4.37 3.19 -12.67
C ARG A 90 -5.22 3.78 -11.55
N ILE A 91 -6.55 3.74 -11.69
CA ILE A 91 -7.48 4.19 -10.65
C ILE A 91 -7.32 3.33 -9.40
N LEU A 92 -7.25 2.00 -9.54
CA LEU A 92 -7.04 1.10 -8.41
C LEU A 92 -5.69 1.34 -7.72
N ALA A 93 -4.62 1.58 -8.48
CA ALA A 93 -3.31 1.91 -7.93
C ALA A 93 -3.32 3.25 -7.16
N TYR A 94 -4.01 4.25 -7.69
CA TYR A 94 -4.18 5.55 -7.04
C TYR A 94 -4.94 5.43 -5.70
N LEU A 95 -6.02 4.64 -5.68
CA LEU A 95 -6.85 4.44 -4.47
C LEU A 95 -6.21 3.47 -3.46
N ALA A 96 -5.19 2.71 -3.85
CA ALA A 96 -4.65 1.61 -3.04
C ALA A 96 -4.21 2.04 -1.64
N ARG A 97 -3.58 3.21 -1.51
CA ARG A 97 -3.11 3.72 -0.21
C ARG A 97 -4.27 4.02 0.73
N GLU A 98 -5.21 4.84 0.29
CA GLU A 98 -6.38 5.23 1.10
C GLU A 98 -7.25 4.02 1.43
N LEU A 99 -7.40 3.08 0.49
CA LEU A 99 -8.13 1.84 0.74
C LEU A 99 -7.48 1.00 1.85
N ARG A 100 -6.14 0.84 1.82
CA ARG A 100 -5.39 0.11 2.85
C ARG A 100 -5.48 0.79 4.20
N GLU A 101 -5.40 2.11 4.26
CA GLU A 101 -5.58 2.87 5.50
C GLU A 101 -6.93 2.52 6.15
N TYR A 102 -8.03 2.58 5.40
CA TYR A 102 -9.35 2.22 5.94
C TYR A 102 -9.48 0.74 6.32
N ARG A 103 -8.85 -0.20 5.59
CA ARG A 103 -8.84 -1.62 5.97
C ARG A 103 -8.03 -1.85 7.25
N SER A 104 -6.87 -1.23 7.39
CA SER A 104 -6.01 -1.34 8.57
C SER A 104 -6.68 -0.78 9.84
N LEU A 105 -7.50 0.26 9.69
CA LEU A 105 -8.33 0.81 10.76
C LEU A 105 -9.53 -0.09 11.09
N GLY A 106 -9.82 -1.11 10.30
CA GLY A 106 -10.99 -1.98 10.46
C GLY A 106 -12.31 -1.34 9.98
N VAL A 107 -12.24 -0.28 9.18
CA VAL A 107 -13.40 0.40 8.57
C VAL A 107 -13.92 -0.38 7.37
N LEU A 108 -13.01 -0.89 6.54
CA LEU A 108 -13.32 -1.68 5.34
C LEU A 108 -12.83 -3.13 5.49
N ALA A 109 -13.44 -4.02 4.71
CA ALA A 109 -13.10 -5.44 4.65
C ALA A 109 -13.17 -5.99 3.22
N GLU A 110 -12.38 -7.03 2.94
CA GLU A 110 -12.35 -7.71 1.63
C GLU A 110 -13.30 -8.91 1.59
N GLY A 111 -14.18 -8.94 0.59
CA GLY A 111 -15.11 -10.06 0.36
C GLY A 111 -14.54 -11.18 -0.51
N LEU A 112 -15.15 -12.36 -0.44
CA LEU A 112 -14.78 -13.52 -1.25
C LEU A 112 -14.99 -13.30 -2.76
N ASP A 113 -15.90 -12.39 -3.10
CA ASP A 113 -16.25 -12.03 -4.47
C ASP A 113 -15.29 -11.00 -5.10
N GLY A 114 -14.22 -10.62 -4.39
CA GLY A 114 -13.25 -9.64 -4.83
C GLY A 114 -13.69 -8.19 -4.62
N LYS A 115 -14.81 -7.95 -3.93
CA LYS A 115 -15.32 -6.61 -3.63
C LYS A 115 -14.91 -6.16 -2.23
N VAL A 116 -14.60 -4.88 -2.12
CA VAL A 116 -14.41 -4.22 -0.83
C VAL A 116 -15.76 -3.71 -0.31
N ARG A 117 -15.97 -3.80 1.00
CA ARG A 117 -17.21 -3.34 1.67
C ARG A 117 -16.87 -2.68 3.00
N TRP A 118 -17.83 -1.96 3.56
CA TRP A 118 -17.81 -1.66 4.99
C TRP A 118 -17.62 -2.94 5.78
N ASN A 119 -16.73 -2.89 6.77
CA ASN A 119 -16.49 -4.01 7.65
C ASN A 119 -17.78 -4.34 8.42
N PRO A 120 -18.39 -5.53 8.26
CA PRO A 120 -19.58 -5.90 9.04
C PRO A 120 -19.29 -5.97 10.53
N LYS A 121 -18.01 -6.10 10.91
CA LYS A 121 -17.49 -6.11 12.27
C LYS A 121 -16.90 -4.77 12.71
N ILE A 122 -17.33 -3.66 12.11
CA ILE A 122 -16.82 -2.31 12.43
C ILE A 122 -16.93 -1.95 13.93
N ARG A 123 -17.95 -2.48 14.62
CA ARG A 123 -18.12 -2.31 16.07
C ARG A 123 -17.06 -3.09 16.87
N GLU A 124 -16.75 -4.32 16.47
CA GLU A 124 -15.67 -5.13 17.06
C GLU A 124 -14.31 -4.46 16.82
N ALA A 125 -14.15 -3.76 15.70
CA ALA A 125 -12.97 -2.97 15.38
C ALA A 125 -12.86 -1.64 16.16
N GLY A 126 -13.92 -1.19 16.84
CA GLY A 126 -13.91 0.03 17.65
C GLY A 126 -13.92 1.34 16.86
N VAL A 127 -14.30 1.31 15.59
CA VAL A 127 -14.27 2.48 14.67
C VAL A 127 -15.66 2.83 14.12
N ASP A 128 -16.71 2.43 14.81
CA ASP A 128 -18.11 2.64 14.41
C ASP A 128 -18.49 4.13 14.24
N LYS A 129 -17.85 5.02 15.00
CA LYS A 129 -18.03 6.49 14.88
C LYS A 129 -17.79 7.03 13.47
N ILE A 130 -16.88 6.42 12.71
CA ILE A 130 -16.58 6.82 11.32
C ILE A 130 -17.81 6.64 10.44
N SER A 131 -18.60 5.58 10.67
CA SER A 131 -19.83 5.33 9.92
C SER A 131 -21.00 6.25 10.32
N GLN A 132 -20.89 6.94 11.45
CA GLN A 132 -21.90 7.87 11.96
C GLN A 132 -21.70 9.31 11.46
N ASP A 133 -20.46 9.68 11.07
CA ASP A 133 -20.18 10.96 10.42
C ASP A 133 -20.65 10.92 8.95
N PRO A 134 -21.67 11.69 8.56
CA PRO A 134 -22.21 11.67 7.20
C PRO A 134 -21.18 12.02 6.13
N LYS A 135 -20.23 12.91 6.44
CA LYS A 135 -19.22 13.37 5.48
C LYS A 135 -18.18 12.28 5.24
N GLN A 136 -17.71 11.63 6.30
CA GLN A 136 -16.76 10.52 6.18
C GLN A 136 -17.42 9.32 5.51
N LYS A 137 -18.65 8.99 5.93
CA LYS A 137 -19.42 7.90 5.33
C LYS A 137 -19.58 8.09 3.82
N SER A 138 -20.02 9.27 3.37
CA SER A 138 -20.19 9.56 1.94
C SER A 138 -18.89 9.40 1.17
N ARG A 139 -17.77 9.91 1.69
CA ARG A 139 -16.46 9.77 1.04
C ARG A 139 -16.03 8.31 0.92
N ILE A 140 -16.21 7.53 1.97
CA ILE A 140 -15.84 6.10 1.98
C ILE A 140 -16.74 5.32 1.02
N ASP A 141 -18.04 5.63 0.98
CA ASP A 141 -18.99 5.04 0.03
C ASP A 141 -18.56 5.29 -1.42
N ASP A 142 -18.13 6.52 -1.75
CA ASP A 142 -17.62 6.87 -3.07
C ASP A 142 -16.34 6.08 -3.42
N ILE A 143 -15.41 5.93 -2.47
CA ILE A 143 -14.18 5.15 -2.65
C ILE A 143 -14.50 3.67 -2.87
N VAL A 144 -15.41 3.11 -2.07
CA VAL A 144 -15.85 1.71 -2.17
C VAL A 144 -16.50 1.48 -3.54
N LYS A 145 -17.40 2.38 -3.96
CA LYS A 145 -18.05 2.31 -5.26
C LYS A 145 -17.05 2.36 -6.40
N LEU A 146 -16.19 3.38 -6.44
CA LEU A 146 -15.19 3.57 -7.49
C LEU A 146 -14.21 2.40 -7.54
N THR A 147 -13.78 1.89 -6.37
CA THR A 147 -12.92 0.70 -6.30
C THR A 147 -13.61 -0.51 -6.93
N ASN A 148 -14.85 -0.81 -6.52
CA ASN A 148 -15.55 -2.00 -6.97
C ASN A 148 -15.89 -1.96 -8.47
N GLU A 149 -16.28 -0.80 -9.01
CA GLU A 149 -16.51 -0.60 -10.45
C GLU A 149 -15.25 -0.90 -11.27
N ASN A 150 -14.09 -0.41 -10.81
CA ASN A 150 -12.82 -0.64 -11.51
C ASN A 150 -12.31 -2.09 -11.34
N ARG A 151 -12.52 -2.70 -10.17
CA ARG A 151 -12.23 -4.14 -9.98
C ARG A 151 -13.07 -5.01 -10.91
N GLU A 152 -14.33 -4.66 -11.14
CA GLU A 152 -15.21 -5.39 -12.06
C GLU A 152 -14.70 -5.35 -13.50
N ILE A 153 -14.27 -4.18 -13.98
CA ILE A 153 -13.62 -4.02 -15.29
C ILE A 153 -12.40 -4.93 -15.41
N VAL A 154 -11.53 -4.90 -14.40
CA VAL A 154 -10.29 -5.68 -14.36
C VAL A 154 -10.57 -7.18 -14.36
N ILE A 155 -11.50 -7.65 -13.52
CA ILE A 155 -11.90 -9.06 -13.47
C ILE A 155 -12.44 -9.50 -14.82
N LYS A 156 -13.35 -8.72 -15.41
CA LYS A 156 -13.97 -9.04 -16.69
C LYS A 156 -12.94 -9.18 -17.81
N GLU A 157 -12.01 -8.24 -17.91
CA GLU A 157 -10.96 -8.30 -18.94
C GLU A 157 -9.95 -9.43 -18.67
N LYS A 158 -9.56 -9.68 -17.41
CA LYS A 158 -8.70 -10.82 -17.08
C LYS A 158 -9.37 -12.16 -17.42
N LEU A 159 -10.67 -12.30 -17.18
CA LEU A 159 -11.43 -13.49 -17.59
C LEU A 159 -11.54 -13.63 -19.11
N LYS A 160 -11.80 -12.53 -19.82
CA LYS A 160 -11.85 -12.50 -21.28
C LYS A 160 -10.50 -12.93 -21.88
N LYS A 161 -9.38 -12.40 -21.38
CA LYS A 161 -8.03 -12.80 -21.79
C LYS A 161 -7.76 -14.29 -21.46
N ALA A 162 -8.18 -14.76 -20.27
CA ALA A 162 -7.95 -16.14 -19.85
C ALA A 162 -8.77 -17.18 -20.64
N PHE A 163 -9.98 -16.85 -21.05
CA PHE A 163 -10.89 -17.74 -21.78
C PHE A 163 -10.87 -17.55 -23.30
N GLY A 164 -10.27 -16.47 -23.79
CA GLY A 164 -10.22 -16.12 -25.20
C GLY A 164 -9.08 -16.75 -26.00
N ASP A 165 -8.22 -17.57 -25.37
CA ASP A 165 -7.13 -18.28 -26.05
C ASP A 165 -7.70 -19.46 -26.88
N PRO A 166 -7.70 -19.38 -28.22
CA PRO A 166 -8.29 -20.42 -29.07
C PRO A 166 -7.49 -21.73 -29.04
N ASN A 167 -6.25 -21.71 -28.55
CA ASN A 167 -5.42 -22.91 -28.41
C ASN A 167 -5.68 -23.66 -27.10
N ARG A 168 -6.49 -23.10 -26.20
CA ARG A 168 -6.70 -23.61 -24.84
C ARG A 168 -8.14 -24.08 -24.65
N ASN A 169 -8.37 -25.37 -24.89
CA ASN A 169 -9.65 -26.00 -24.53
C ASN A 169 -9.71 -26.25 -23.02
N LEU A 170 -10.32 -25.31 -22.30
CA LEU A 170 -10.50 -25.39 -20.84
C LEU A 170 -11.75 -26.20 -20.48
N ALA A 171 -11.59 -27.18 -19.59
CA ALA A 171 -12.72 -27.86 -18.97
C ALA A 171 -13.49 -26.92 -18.04
N GLU A 172 -14.78 -27.20 -17.80
CA GLU A 172 -15.63 -26.31 -16.98
C GLU A 172 -15.08 -26.12 -15.55
N LYS A 173 -14.52 -27.19 -14.96
CA LYS A 173 -13.87 -27.14 -13.66
C LYS A 173 -12.66 -26.19 -13.64
N GLU A 174 -11.90 -26.10 -14.73
CA GLU A 174 -10.75 -25.21 -14.85
C GLU A 174 -11.21 -23.75 -14.99
N LYS A 175 -12.28 -23.50 -15.76
CA LYS A 175 -12.87 -22.15 -15.87
C LYS A 175 -13.35 -21.63 -14.53
N VAL A 176 -14.01 -22.46 -13.74
CA VAL A 176 -14.43 -22.13 -12.36
C VAL A 176 -13.22 -21.80 -11.49
N SER A 177 -12.18 -22.64 -11.52
CA SER A 177 -10.96 -22.41 -10.74
C SER A 177 -10.23 -21.11 -11.14
N ILE A 178 -10.14 -20.81 -12.44
CA ILE A 178 -9.57 -19.56 -12.93
C ILE A 178 -10.38 -18.36 -12.44
N LYS A 179 -11.72 -18.46 -12.52
CA LYS A 179 -12.62 -17.41 -12.06
C LYS A 179 -12.45 -17.14 -10.57
N GLU A 180 -12.48 -18.18 -9.75
CA GLU A 180 -12.22 -18.07 -8.31
C GLU A 180 -10.84 -17.49 -8.03
N SER A 181 -9.82 -17.91 -8.78
CA SER A 181 -8.47 -17.39 -8.58
C SER A 181 -8.36 -15.90 -8.90
N ILE A 182 -9.02 -15.43 -9.96
CA ILE A 182 -9.05 -14.01 -10.33
C ILE A 182 -9.83 -13.21 -9.29
N GLN A 183 -11.01 -13.69 -8.87
CA GLN A 183 -11.86 -12.99 -7.89
C GLN A 183 -11.18 -12.88 -6.52
N THR A 184 -10.50 -13.94 -6.08
CA THR A 184 -9.81 -13.97 -4.77
C THR A 184 -8.48 -13.22 -4.74
N THR A 185 -8.07 -12.55 -5.83
CA THR A 185 -6.79 -11.83 -5.91
C THR A 185 -6.60 -10.83 -4.76
N TRP A 186 -7.59 -9.98 -4.49
CA TRP A 186 -7.51 -8.97 -3.42
C TRP A 186 -7.66 -9.55 -2.02
N LEU A 187 -8.41 -10.65 -1.89
CA LEU A 187 -8.53 -11.36 -0.62
C LEU A 187 -7.17 -11.93 -0.16
N ARG A 188 -6.35 -12.38 -1.11
CA ARG A 188 -4.99 -12.88 -0.83
C ARG A 188 -4.06 -11.77 -0.35
N SER A 189 -4.36 -10.50 -0.66
CA SER A 189 -3.58 -9.32 -0.26
C SER A 189 -4.08 -8.68 1.03
N VAL A 190 -4.92 -9.37 1.81
CA VAL A 190 -5.32 -8.92 3.15
C VAL A 190 -4.14 -9.09 4.09
N ASP A 191 -3.81 -8.06 4.86
CA ASP A 191 -2.70 -8.07 5.82
C ASP A 191 -3.14 -8.53 7.22
N ILE A 192 -2.16 -8.88 8.05
CA ILE A 192 -2.40 -9.17 9.47
C ILE A 192 -3.09 -7.97 10.12
N GLY A 193 -4.18 -8.24 10.84
CA GLY A 193 -5.00 -7.22 11.49
C GLY A 193 -6.14 -6.65 10.63
N GLU A 194 -6.16 -6.90 9.32
CA GLU A 194 -7.27 -6.49 8.44
C GLU A 194 -8.43 -7.52 8.48
N TYR A 195 -9.63 -7.07 8.09
CA TYR A 195 -10.83 -7.90 8.07
C TYR A 195 -11.12 -8.44 6.66
N TYR A 196 -11.58 -9.69 6.61
CA TYR A 196 -11.92 -10.37 5.36
C TYR A 196 -13.04 -11.40 5.55
N GLU A 197 -13.71 -11.73 4.46
CA GLU A 197 -14.72 -12.79 4.43
C GLU A 197 -14.02 -14.16 4.25
N ALA A 198 -14.10 -15.01 5.27
CA ALA A 198 -13.45 -16.33 5.27
C ALA A 198 -14.33 -17.42 4.63
N SER A 199 -15.64 -17.30 4.80
CA SER A 199 -16.69 -18.08 4.13
C SER A 199 -17.89 -17.15 3.92
N VAL A 200 -18.83 -17.50 3.06
CA VAL A 200 -20.01 -16.66 2.77
C VAL A 200 -20.66 -16.18 4.07
N GLY A 201 -20.68 -14.86 4.30
CA GLY A 201 -21.24 -14.21 5.49
C GLY A 201 -20.39 -14.29 6.77
N ASN A 202 -19.26 -14.99 6.76
CA ASN A 202 -18.38 -15.17 7.91
C ASN A 202 -17.14 -14.28 7.80
N TRP A 203 -17.11 -13.20 8.58
CA TRP A 203 -16.06 -12.20 8.55
C TRP A 203 -15.09 -12.41 9.71
N LYS A 204 -13.79 -12.42 9.40
CA LYS A 204 -12.70 -12.64 10.37
C LYS A 204 -11.65 -11.55 10.25
N LYS A 205 -10.96 -11.31 11.36
CA LYS A 205 -9.72 -10.53 11.37
C LYS A 205 -8.57 -11.50 11.07
N LYS A 206 -7.66 -11.12 10.19
CA LYS A 206 -6.48 -11.93 9.87
C LYS A 206 -5.50 -11.87 11.04
N GLU A 207 -5.08 -13.04 11.51
CA GLU A 207 -4.08 -13.23 12.57
C GLU A 207 -2.65 -13.27 11.99
#